data_AF-A0A2L0UB26-F1
#
_entry.id   AF-A0A2L0UB26-F1
#
_cell.length_a   1.000
_cell.length_b   1.000
_cell.length_c   1.000
_cell.angle_alpha   90.00
_cell.angle_beta   90.00
_cell.angle_gamma   90.00
#
_symmetry.space_group_name_H-M   'P 1'
#
loop_
_entity.id
_entity.type
_entity.pdbx_description
1 polymer ?
#
loop_
_entity_poly.entity_id
_entity_poly.type
_entity_poly.pdbx_seq_one_letter_code
_entity_poly.pdbx_strand_id
1 'polypeptide(L)'
;MTLGIFSIVLASVLVGAVAQRIAGLGFALLIAPFLVIILGPHAGVLLVNICGVVSSTIIVGRVWKDIDWSMFRWLVVPSLFGSVPGSFLAVAVPSAPLSVTVGAVVLVALTISLVLQRSDVVVRGNVPKVVAGFTAGLTNSMAGVGGPAVSAYAVLSRWPQRPFAATLQPFFVCIGTVTLVAKLILDPSQAPVLAPWMWIAIGLAIVAGIFAGEKLGRFVRDHQARLFVLVIAFVGAGLAVVKGLVDLLG
;
A
#
# COMPACT_ATOMS: atom_id res chain seq x y z
N MET A 1 -11.69 -16.16 13.82
CA MET A 1 -11.13 -14.85 14.25
C MET A 1 -11.84 -14.41 15.51
N THR A 2 -11.12 -14.14 16.61
CA THR A 2 -11.73 -13.64 17.86
C THR A 2 -12.12 -12.16 17.70
N LEU A 3 -13.14 -11.71 18.44
CA LEU A 3 -13.64 -10.32 18.39
C LEU A 3 -12.53 -9.31 18.65
N GLY A 4 -11.62 -9.59 19.61
CA GLY A 4 -10.49 -8.72 19.92
C GLY A 4 -9.53 -8.51 18.74
N ILE A 5 -9.20 -9.58 18.00
CA ILE A 5 -8.37 -9.49 16.80
C ILE A 5 -9.07 -8.67 15.72
N PHE A 6 -10.37 -8.87 15.56
CA PHE A 6 -11.14 -8.12 14.58
C PHE A 6 -11.21 -6.61 14.89
N SER A 7 -11.32 -6.24 16.17
CA SER A 7 -11.24 -4.84 16.58
C SER A 7 -9.90 -4.19 16.23
N ILE A 8 -8.79 -4.93 16.35
CA ILE A 8 -7.45 -4.46 15.94
C ILE A 8 -7.40 -4.25 14.42
N VAL A 9 -7.97 -5.16 13.65
CA VAL A 9 -8.07 -5.03 12.18
C VAL A 9 -8.88 -3.77 11.83
N LEU A 10 -10.05 -3.56 12.44
CA LEU A 10 -10.89 -2.38 12.20
C LEU A 10 -10.17 -1.08 12.57
N ALA A 11 -9.50 -1.03 13.72
CA ALA A 11 -8.73 0.14 14.14
C ALA A 11 -7.58 0.42 13.16
N SER A 12 -6.88 -0.62 12.72
CA SER A 12 -5.80 -0.50 11.73
C SER A 12 -6.33 0.03 10.39
N VAL A 13 -7.45 -0.52 9.91
CA VAL A 13 -8.12 -0.08 8.68
C VAL A 13 -8.54 1.39 8.77
N LEU A 14 -9.13 1.80 9.90
CA LEU A 14 -9.54 3.17 10.13
C LEU A 14 -8.34 4.12 10.12
N VAL A 15 -7.28 3.80 10.87
CA VAL A 15 -6.05 4.61 10.93
C VAL A 15 -5.38 4.70 9.56
N GLY A 16 -5.29 3.59 8.82
CA GLY A 16 -4.70 3.61 7.50
C GLY A 16 -5.57 4.34 6.46
N ALA A 17 -6.90 4.32 6.57
CA ALA A 17 -7.78 5.12 5.73
C ALA A 17 -7.64 6.63 6.00
N VAL A 18 -7.56 7.03 7.28
CA VAL A 18 -7.27 8.41 7.69
C VAL A 18 -5.93 8.86 7.10
N ALA A 19 -4.89 8.07 7.32
CA ALA A 19 -3.54 8.36 6.84
C ALA A 19 -3.44 8.35 5.31
N GLN A 20 -4.17 7.48 4.62
CA GLN A 20 -4.24 7.49 3.16
C GLN A 20 -4.84 8.79 2.64
N ARG A 21 -5.93 9.27 3.25
CA ARG A 21 -6.58 10.51 2.84
C ARG A 21 -5.66 11.73 3.05
N ILE A 22 -4.88 11.75 4.13
CA ILE A 22 -3.99 12.89 4.44
C ILE A 22 -2.67 12.81 3.63
N ALA A 23 -2.01 11.66 3.61
CA ALA A 23 -0.66 11.52 3.03
C ALA A 23 -0.64 11.06 1.56
N GLY A 24 -1.76 10.52 1.04
CA GLY A 24 -1.89 10.02 -0.34
C GLY A 24 -1.29 8.63 -0.60
N LEU A 25 -0.56 8.07 0.36
CA LEU A 25 0.30 6.87 0.20
C LEU A 25 0.06 5.78 1.26
N GLY A 26 -0.70 6.10 2.30
CA GLY A 26 -0.52 5.50 3.62
C GLY A 26 -1.31 4.24 3.94
N PHE A 27 -2.27 3.80 3.12
CA PHE A 27 -3.15 2.70 3.52
C PHE A 27 -2.38 1.40 3.70
N ALA A 28 -1.85 0.88 2.60
CA ALA A 28 -1.18 -0.40 2.63
C ALA A 28 0.14 -0.35 3.38
N LEU A 29 0.85 0.78 3.28
CA LEU A 29 2.13 0.97 3.97
C LEU A 29 1.97 0.89 5.51
N LEU A 30 0.85 1.38 6.05
CA LEU A 30 0.56 1.27 7.47
C LEU A 30 -0.01 -0.09 7.84
N ILE A 31 -0.98 -0.59 7.08
CA ILE A 31 -1.82 -1.70 7.51
C ILE A 31 -1.17 -3.06 7.19
N ALA A 32 -0.39 -3.16 6.11
CA ALA A 32 0.18 -4.43 5.66
C ALA A 32 0.96 -5.18 6.72
N PRO A 33 1.90 -4.58 7.47
CA PRO A 33 2.64 -5.33 8.46
C PRO A 33 1.76 -5.93 9.56
N PHE A 34 0.75 -5.19 10.04
CA PHE A 34 -0.16 -5.68 11.07
C PHE A 34 -1.06 -6.81 10.54
N LEU A 35 -1.60 -6.66 9.33
CA LEU A 35 -2.46 -7.68 8.74
C LEU A 35 -1.69 -8.95 8.37
N VAL A 36 -0.44 -8.82 7.91
CA VAL A 36 0.45 -9.96 7.67
C VAL A 36 0.75 -10.70 8.98
N ILE A 37 1.02 -9.97 10.07
CA ILE A 37 1.25 -10.58 11.38
C ILE A 37 0.00 -11.32 11.89
N ILE A 38 -1.20 -10.76 11.70
CA ILE A 38 -2.44 -11.29 12.26
C ILE A 38 -3.04 -12.42 11.40
N LEU A 39 -3.10 -12.24 10.09
CA LEU A 39 -3.80 -13.12 9.15
C LEU A 39 -2.85 -14.00 8.34
N GLY A 40 -1.54 -13.79 8.46
CA GLY A 40 -0.53 -14.38 7.59
C GLY A 40 -0.32 -13.55 6.32
N PRO A 41 0.79 -13.79 5.61
CA PRO A 41 1.20 -12.98 4.47
C PRO A 41 0.25 -13.06 3.28
N HIS A 42 -0.28 -14.24 2.97
CA HIS A 42 -1.20 -14.41 1.85
C HIS A 42 -2.54 -13.68 2.08
N ALA A 43 -3.27 -14.05 3.13
CA ALA A 43 -4.57 -13.45 3.45
C ALA A 43 -4.45 -11.98 3.86
N GLY A 44 -3.39 -11.60 4.59
CA GLY A 44 -3.13 -10.23 5.00
C GLY A 44 -2.89 -9.31 3.81
N VAL A 45 -2.03 -9.69 2.87
CA VAL A 45 -1.77 -8.89 1.66
C VAL A 45 -3.00 -8.82 0.76
N LEU A 46 -3.78 -9.91 0.64
CA LEU A 46 -5.06 -9.91 -0.07
C LEU A 46 -6.04 -8.91 0.55
N LEU A 47 -6.24 -8.96 1.86
CA LEU A 47 -7.16 -8.07 2.56
C LEU A 47 -6.73 -6.60 2.44
N VAL A 48 -5.43 -6.31 2.52
CA VAL A 48 -4.89 -4.96 2.29
C VAL A 48 -5.17 -4.47 0.88
N ASN A 49 -4.97 -5.30 -0.14
CA ASN A 49 -5.26 -4.92 -1.51
C ASN A 49 -6.77 -4.68 -1.72
N ILE A 50 -7.64 -5.51 -1.14
CA ILE A 50 -9.11 -5.31 -1.21
C ILE A 50 -9.49 -3.97 -0.58
N CYS A 51 -9.07 -3.74 0.66
CA CYS A 51 -9.39 -2.51 1.37
C CYS A 51 -8.77 -1.29 0.69
N GLY A 52 -7.55 -1.43 0.16
CA GLY A 52 -6.85 -0.40 -0.60
C GLY A 52 -7.58 -0.03 -1.89
N VAL A 53 -8.11 -1.00 -2.64
CA VAL A 53 -8.92 -0.76 -3.86
C VAL A 53 -10.22 -0.05 -3.49
N VAL A 54 -10.94 -0.52 -2.47
CA VAL A 54 -12.21 0.10 -2.02
C VAL A 54 -11.98 1.54 -1.58
N SER A 55 -10.99 1.75 -0.69
CA SER A 55 -10.63 3.08 -0.19
C SER A 55 -10.22 4.01 -1.31
N SER A 56 -9.32 3.56 -2.20
CA SER A 56 -8.83 4.38 -3.30
C SER A 56 -9.95 4.73 -4.28
N THR A 57 -10.87 3.80 -4.58
CA THR A 57 -12.03 4.05 -5.46
C THR A 57 -12.94 5.15 -4.89
N ILE A 58 -13.19 5.14 -3.58
CA ILE A 58 -13.96 6.19 -2.90
C ILE A 58 -13.24 7.54 -2.99
N ILE A 59 -11.92 7.56 -2.80
CA ILE A 59 -11.12 8.79 -2.84
C ILE A 59 -11.03 9.34 -4.28
N VAL A 60 -10.89 8.48 -5.30
CA VAL A 60 -10.84 8.87 -6.73
C VAL A 60 -12.00 9.80 -7.09
N GLY A 61 -13.22 9.45 -6.68
CA GLY A 61 -14.40 10.28 -6.95
C GLY A 61 -14.32 11.69 -6.34
N ARG A 62 -13.57 11.87 -5.25
CA ARG A 62 -13.38 13.16 -4.57
C ARG A 62 -12.23 14.00 -5.13
N VAL A 63 -11.22 13.37 -5.72
CA VAL A 63 -9.99 14.03 -6.19
C VAL A 63 -9.86 14.08 -7.71
N TRP A 64 -10.92 13.73 -8.44
CA TRP A 64 -10.90 13.53 -9.90
C TRP A 64 -10.25 14.67 -10.70
N LYS A 65 -10.48 15.92 -10.28
CA LYS A 65 -9.96 17.12 -10.94
C LYS A 65 -8.46 17.34 -10.72
N ASP A 66 -7.90 16.79 -9.64
CA ASP A 66 -6.48 16.94 -9.28
C ASP A 66 -5.61 15.82 -9.89
N ILE A 67 -6.22 14.84 -10.57
CA ILE A 67 -5.51 13.70 -11.16
C ILE A 67 -4.70 14.16 -12.38
N ASP A 68 -3.39 13.97 -12.31
CA ASP A 68 -2.51 14.05 -13.47
C ASP A 68 -2.60 12.75 -14.29
N TRP A 69 -3.45 12.78 -15.31
CA TRP A 69 -3.69 11.66 -16.23
C TRP A 69 -2.49 11.32 -17.13
N SER A 70 -1.61 12.29 -17.38
CA SER A 70 -0.39 12.06 -18.17
C SER A 70 0.59 11.21 -17.37
N MET A 71 0.86 11.61 -16.13
CA MET A 71 1.72 10.85 -15.23
C MET A 71 1.12 9.49 -14.88
N PHE A 72 -0.20 9.43 -14.66
CA PHE A 72 -0.92 8.18 -14.40
C PHE A 72 -0.65 7.10 -15.46
N ARG A 73 -0.77 7.43 -16.75
CA ARG A 73 -0.58 6.45 -17.84
C ARG A 73 0.85 5.92 -17.89
N TRP A 74 1.84 6.79 -17.65
CA TRP A 74 3.25 6.41 -17.61
C TRP A 74 3.61 5.51 -16.43
N LEU A 75 2.89 5.62 -15.32
CA LEU A 75 3.09 4.77 -14.15
C LEU A 75 2.31 3.46 -14.25
N VAL A 76 1.04 3.52 -14.64
CA VAL A 76 0.14 2.37 -14.57
C VAL A 76 0.57 1.27 -15.52
N VAL A 77 0.93 1.59 -16.78
CA VAL A 77 1.27 0.57 -17.79
C VAL A 77 2.44 -0.32 -17.32
N PRO A 78 3.61 0.23 -16.94
CA PRO A 78 4.70 -0.55 -16.36
C PRO A 78 4.30 -1.31 -15.09
N SER A 79 3.44 -0.72 -14.26
CA SER A 79 3.01 -1.35 -13.01
C SER A 79 2.14 -2.57 -13.23
N LEU A 80 1.28 -2.57 -14.26
CA LEU A 80 0.50 -3.75 -14.61
C LEU A 80 1.42 -4.90 -15.04
N PHE A 81 2.45 -4.60 -15.84
CA PHE A 81 3.49 -5.58 -16.21
C PHE A 81 4.30 -6.08 -15.01
N GLY A 82 4.56 -5.24 -14.00
CA GLY A 82 5.22 -5.66 -12.75
C GLY A 82 4.32 -6.45 -11.81
N SER A 83 3.01 -6.17 -11.82
CA SER A 83 2.03 -6.78 -10.90
C SER A 83 1.79 -8.26 -11.22
N VAL A 84 1.82 -8.64 -12.49
CA VAL A 84 1.63 -10.04 -12.91
C VAL A 84 2.71 -10.96 -12.33
N PRO A 85 4.03 -10.78 -12.63
CA PRO A 85 5.07 -11.62 -12.07
C PRO A 85 5.16 -11.51 -10.54
N GLY A 86 4.90 -10.32 -9.97
CA GLY A 86 4.84 -10.15 -8.53
C GLY A 86 3.71 -10.97 -7.88
N SER A 87 2.58 -11.14 -8.55
CA SER A 87 1.46 -11.97 -8.06
C SER A 87 1.79 -13.46 -8.14
N PHE A 88 2.43 -13.90 -9.23
CA PHE A 88 2.93 -15.28 -9.34
C PHE A 88 3.94 -15.61 -8.24
N LEU A 89 4.93 -14.74 -8.01
CA LEU A 89 5.91 -14.91 -6.94
C LEU A 89 5.23 -14.92 -5.56
N ALA A 90 4.25 -14.06 -5.34
CA ALA A 90 3.53 -14.00 -4.07
C ALA A 90 2.73 -15.27 -3.75
N VAL A 91 2.28 -16.02 -4.75
CA VAL A 91 1.56 -17.29 -4.56
C VAL A 91 2.54 -18.47 -4.47
N ALA A 92 3.62 -18.45 -5.25
CA ALA A 92 4.58 -19.55 -5.31
C ALA A 92 5.52 -19.63 -4.08
N VAL A 93 5.77 -18.52 -3.40
CA VAL A 93 6.70 -18.46 -2.27
C VAL A 93 6.00 -18.85 -0.96
N PRO A 94 6.59 -19.77 -0.15
CA PRO A 94 6.03 -20.13 1.16
C PRO A 94 5.90 -18.94 2.12
N SER A 95 5.02 -19.05 3.10
CA SER A 95 4.64 -17.96 4.01
C SER A 95 5.82 -17.32 4.77
N ALA A 96 6.75 -18.11 5.29
CA ALA A 96 7.88 -17.59 6.08
C ALA A 96 8.87 -16.77 5.21
N PRO A 97 9.38 -17.28 4.07
CA PRO A 97 10.17 -16.47 3.13
C PRO A 97 9.41 -15.26 2.58
N LEU A 98 8.10 -15.38 2.35
CA LEU A 98 7.28 -14.27 1.86
C LEU A 98 7.23 -13.13 2.87
N SER A 99 7.04 -13.42 4.16
CA SER A 99 7.01 -12.41 5.22
C SER A 99 8.34 -11.64 5.33
N VAL A 100 9.47 -12.35 5.24
CA VAL A 100 10.81 -11.72 5.22
C VAL A 100 10.99 -10.87 3.97
N THR A 101 10.61 -11.38 2.80
CA THR A 101 10.74 -10.65 1.53
C THR A 101 9.90 -9.38 1.52
N VAL A 102 8.65 -9.47 2.00
CA VAL A 102 7.74 -8.33 2.14
C VAL A 102 8.33 -7.29 3.09
N GLY A 103 8.77 -7.70 4.28
CA GLY A 103 9.38 -6.80 5.25
C GLY A 103 10.66 -6.14 4.72
N ALA A 104 11.54 -6.91 4.06
CA ALA A 104 12.76 -6.41 3.46
C ALA A 104 12.48 -5.40 2.33
N VAL A 105 11.52 -5.70 1.44
CA VAL A 105 11.11 -4.80 0.36
C VAL A 105 10.59 -3.49 0.92
N VAL A 106 9.75 -3.53 1.98
CA VAL A 106 9.25 -2.32 2.63
C VAL A 106 10.38 -1.53 3.26
N LEU A 107 11.29 -2.18 4.01
CA LEU A 107 12.45 -1.52 4.62
C LEU A 107 13.37 -0.87 3.59
N VAL A 108 13.66 -1.57 2.49
CA VAL A 108 14.48 -1.03 1.39
C VAL A 108 13.79 0.17 0.77
N ALA A 109 12.50 0.07 0.45
CA ALA A 109 11.78 1.16 -0.20
C ALA A 109 11.63 2.40 0.71
N LEU A 110 11.47 2.19 2.02
CA LEU A 110 11.47 3.25 3.02
C LEU A 110 12.86 3.89 3.17
N THR A 111 13.93 3.07 3.21
CA THR A 111 15.32 3.54 3.30
C THR A 111 15.70 4.38 2.09
N ILE A 112 15.39 3.89 0.88
CA ILE A 112 15.55 4.62 -0.38
C ILE A 112 14.79 5.94 -0.29
N SER A 113 13.52 5.93 0.13
CA SER A 113 12.73 7.16 0.27
C SER A 113 13.36 8.20 1.23
N LEU A 114 14.02 7.76 2.31
CA LEU A 114 14.72 8.65 3.25
C LEU A 114 16.03 9.19 2.68
N VAL A 115 16.82 8.35 2.01
CA VAL A 115 18.11 8.75 1.42
C VAL A 115 17.88 9.75 0.28
N LEU A 116 16.88 9.49 -0.57
CA LEU A 116 16.60 10.35 -1.72
C LEU A 116 15.98 11.70 -1.33
N GLN A 117 15.32 11.80 -0.16
CA GLN A 117 14.88 13.10 0.36
C GLN A 117 16.05 14.06 0.65
N ARG A 118 17.26 13.54 0.87
CA ARG A 118 18.47 14.34 1.11
C ARG A 118 19.28 14.63 -0.15
N SER A 119 18.85 14.13 -1.30
CA SER A 119 19.57 14.28 -2.57
C SER A 119 19.03 15.44 -3.40
N ASP A 120 19.92 16.27 -3.96
CA ASP A 120 19.56 17.35 -4.89
C ASP A 120 19.34 16.88 -6.34
N VAL A 121 19.40 15.57 -6.57
CA VAL A 121 19.27 14.97 -7.90
C VAL A 121 17.83 15.14 -8.41
N VAL A 122 17.66 15.94 -9.46
CA VAL A 122 16.38 16.09 -10.15
C VAL A 122 16.34 15.13 -11.32
N VAL A 123 15.50 14.11 -11.22
CA VAL A 123 15.38 13.10 -12.26
C VAL A 123 14.30 13.50 -13.26
N ARG A 124 14.68 13.61 -14.54
CA ARG A 124 13.79 13.94 -15.67
C ARG A 124 13.81 12.81 -16.70
N GLY A 125 12.67 12.58 -17.37
CA GLY A 125 12.53 11.58 -18.43
C GLY A 125 11.52 10.47 -18.11
N ASN A 126 11.32 9.58 -19.08
CA ASN A 126 10.30 8.52 -19.02
C ASN A 126 10.83 7.22 -18.38
N VAL A 127 12.12 6.91 -18.52
CA VAL A 127 12.73 5.70 -17.92
C VAL A 127 12.51 5.62 -16.40
N PRO A 128 12.73 6.69 -15.62
CA PRO A 128 12.52 6.65 -14.17
C PRO A 128 11.05 6.44 -13.78
N LYS A 129 10.10 6.94 -14.59
CA LYS A 129 8.66 6.68 -14.41
C LYS A 129 8.35 5.20 -14.62
N VAL A 130 8.94 4.60 -15.65
CA VAL A 130 8.77 3.19 -15.98
C VAL A 130 9.33 2.29 -14.88
N VAL A 131 10.54 2.57 -14.41
CA VAL A 131 11.16 1.83 -13.31
C VAL A 131 10.34 1.97 -12.03
N ALA A 132 9.90 3.19 -11.68
CA ALA A 132 9.08 3.42 -10.50
C ALA A 132 7.72 2.71 -10.58
N GLY A 133 7.07 2.72 -11.74
CA GLY A 133 5.82 1.98 -11.96
C GLY A 133 6.03 0.47 -11.85
N PHE A 134 6.98 -0.09 -12.60
CA PHE A 134 7.26 -1.52 -12.58
C PHE A 134 7.57 -2.03 -11.16
N THR A 135 8.45 -1.32 -10.45
CA THR A 135 8.78 -1.65 -9.05
C THR A 135 7.57 -1.51 -8.15
N ALA A 136 6.76 -0.44 -8.28
CA ALA A 136 5.53 -0.28 -7.50
C ALA A 136 4.53 -1.40 -7.73
N GLY A 137 4.34 -1.86 -8.97
CA GLY A 137 3.46 -2.99 -9.29
C GLY A 137 3.96 -4.30 -8.65
N LEU A 138 5.25 -4.59 -8.81
CA LEU A 138 5.87 -5.79 -8.27
C LEU A 138 5.79 -5.83 -6.74
N THR A 139 6.15 -4.74 -6.07
CA THR A 139 6.08 -4.64 -4.60
C THR A 139 4.63 -4.60 -4.10
N ASN A 140 3.70 -4.00 -4.85
CA ASN A 140 2.28 -4.05 -4.51
C ASN A 140 1.75 -5.48 -4.53
N SER A 141 2.11 -6.28 -5.54
CA SER A 141 1.63 -7.65 -5.63
C SER A 141 2.24 -8.57 -4.57
N MET A 142 3.51 -8.39 -4.24
CA MET A 142 4.18 -9.18 -3.21
C MET A 142 3.79 -8.78 -1.79
N ALA A 143 3.87 -7.48 -1.48
CA ALA A 143 3.74 -6.94 -0.13
C ALA A 143 2.43 -6.20 0.14
N GLY A 144 1.63 -5.94 -0.89
CA GLY A 144 0.52 -4.96 -0.82
C GLY A 144 1.02 -3.52 -0.85
N VAL A 145 2.34 -3.28 -0.95
CA VAL A 145 2.94 -1.95 -0.74
C VAL A 145 3.59 -1.44 -2.04
N GLY A 146 2.82 -0.73 -2.87
CA GLY A 146 3.35 -0.05 -4.08
C GLY A 146 3.75 1.42 -3.90
N GLY A 147 3.25 2.07 -2.84
CA GLY A 147 3.40 3.53 -2.63
C GLY A 147 4.84 4.06 -2.52
N PRO A 148 5.75 3.40 -1.78
CA PRO A 148 7.12 3.88 -1.59
C PRO A 148 7.92 4.04 -2.89
N ALA A 149 7.79 3.11 -3.86
CA ALA A 149 8.49 3.20 -5.14
C ALA A 149 8.09 4.45 -5.94
N VAL A 150 6.79 4.73 -6.00
CA VAL A 150 6.28 5.96 -6.65
C VAL A 150 6.61 7.21 -5.82
N SER A 151 6.68 7.09 -4.50
CA SER A 151 7.08 8.19 -3.61
C SER A 151 8.52 8.62 -3.83
N ALA A 152 9.44 7.66 -3.99
CA ALA A 152 10.84 7.94 -4.29
C ALA A 152 10.96 8.73 -5.60
N TYR A 153 10.19 8.32 -6.63
CA TYR A 153 10.11 9.07 -7.88
C TYR A 153 9.51 10.48 -7.70
N ALA A 154 8.45 10.64 -6.91
CA ALA A 154 7.84 11.94 -6.66
C ALA A 154 8.81 12.92 -5.97
N VAL A 155 9.62 12.43 -5.02
CA VAL A 155 10.67 13.22 -4.36
C VAL A 155 11.73 13.65 -5.38
N LEU A 156 12.26 12.70 -6.17
CA LEU A 156 13.28 12.96 -7.19
C LEU A 156 12.83 13.90 -8.31
N SER A 157 11.56 13.83 -8.70
CA SER A 157 10.98 14.65 -9.77
C SER A 157 10.40 15.97 -9.27
N ARG A 158 10.45 16.22 -7.95
CA ARG A 158 9.79 17.35 -7.27
C ARG A 158 8.31 17.47 -7.64
N TRP A 159 7.63 16.34 -7.76
CA TRP A 159 6.23 16.31 -8.14
C TRP A 159 5.36 16.89 -7.00
N PRO A 160 4.55 17.94 -7.26
CA PRO A 160 3.69 18.51 -6.24
C PRO A 160 2.77 17.50 -5.55
N GLN A 161 2.65 17.63 -4.22
CA GLN A 161 2.02 16.64 -3.34
C GLN A 161 0.55 16.38 -3.64
N ARG A 162 -0.23 17.43 -3.94
CA ARG A 162 -1.67 17.30 -4.23
C ARG A 162 -1.95 16.44 -5.48
N PRO A 163 -1.42 16.77 -6.67
CA PRO A 163 -1.63 15.94 -7.86
C PRO A 163 -1.00 14.56 -7.72
N PHE A 164 0.15 14.44 -7.03
CA PHE A 164 0.73 13.14 -6.69
C PHE A 164 -0.23 12.25 -5.88
N ALA A 165 -0.75 12.75 -4.76
CA ALA A 165 -1.68 12.03 -3.91
C ALA A 165 -2.99 11.69 -4.64
N ALA A 166 -3.47 12.56 -5.52
CA ALA A 166 -4.65 12.33 -6.35
C ALA A 166 -4.40 11.25 -7.41
N THR A 167 -3.28 11.32 -8.15
CA THR A 167 -2.90 10.34 -9.19
C THR A 167 -2.64 8.94 -8.64
N LEU A 168 -2.20 8.84 -7.38
CA LEU A 168 -2.00 7.54 -6.73
C LEU A 168 -3.31 6.79 -6.46
N GLN A 169 -4.45 7.46 -6.34
CA GLN A 169 -5.71 6.78 -6.07
C GLN A 169 -6.16 5.88 -7.23
N PRO A 170 -6.31 6.36 -8.48
CA PRO A 170 -6.65 5.47 -9.59
C PRO A 170 -5.52 4.46 -9.87
N PHE A 171 -4.27 4.81 -9.58
CA PHE A 171 -3.13 3.92 -9.69
C PHE A 171 -3.27 2.69 -8.78
N PHE A 172 -3.57 2.91 -7.49
CA PHE A 172 -3.81 1.83 -6.53
C PHE A 172 -5.04 0.99 -6.87
N VAL A 173 -6.10 1.60 -7.43
CA VAL A 173 -7.25 0.84 -7.94
C VAL A 173 -6.81 -0.12 -9.04
N CYS A 174 -6.05 0.34 -10.04
CA CYS A 174 -5.60 -0.50 -11.15
C CYS A 174 -4.69 -1.64 -10.70
N ILE A 175 -3.58 -1.32 -10.01
CA ILE A 175 -2.61 -2.35 -9.61
C ILE A 175 -3.18 -3.31 -8.56
N GLY A 176 -4.02 -2.79 -7.65
CA GLY A 176 -4.70 -3.59 -6.63
C GLY A 176 -5.68 -4.55 -7.27
N THR A 177 -6.50 -4.09 -8.23
CA THR A 177 -7.45 -4.96 -8.96
C THR A 177 -6.72 -6.05 -9.73
N VAL A 178 -5.66 -5.71 -10.47
CA VAL A 178 -4.86 -6.73 -11.19
C VAL A 178 -4.23 -7.73 -10.24
N THR A 179 -3.67 -7.27 -9.12
CA THR A 179 -3.09 -8.14 -8.09
C THR A 179 -4.14 -9.09 -7.51
N LEU A 180 -5.33 -8.58 -7.18
CA LEU A 180 -6.42 -9.38 -6.62
C LEU A 180 -6.90 -10.43 -7.61
N VAL A 181 -7.17 -10.02 -8.85
CA VAL A 181 -7.61 -10.94 -9.92
C VAL A 181 -6.55 -12.00 -10.18
N ALA A 182 -5.28 -11.62 -10.32
CA ALA A 182 -4.19 -12.56 -10.55
C ALA A 182 -4.05 -13.57 -9.40
N LYS A 183 -4.06 -13.11 -8.13
CA LYS A 183 -3.96 -13.99 -6.96
C LYS A 183 -5.15 -14.93 -6.83
N LEU A 184 -6.36 -14.45 -7.05
CA LEU A 184 -7.58 -15.26 -6.94
C LEU A 184 -7.70 -16.27 -8.09
N ILE A 185 -7.13 -15.99 -9.27
CA ILE A 185 -7.04 -16.96 -10.37
C ILE A 185 -6.01 -18.04 -10.05
N LEU A 186 -4.86 -17.65 -9.47
CA LEU A 186 -3.76 -18.56 -9.17
C LEU A 186 -4.08 -19.50 -8.00
N ASP A 187 -4.65 -18.96 -6.92
CA ASP A 187 -5.05 -19.73 -5.75
C ASP A 187 -6.29 -19.12 -5.08
N PRO A 188 -7.50 -19.55 -5.47
CA PRO A 188 -8.75 -19.08 -4.87
C PRO A 188 -8.85 -19.38 -3.37
N SER A 189 -8.12 -20.37 -2.86
CA SER A 189 -8.22 -20.81 -1.46
C SER A 189 -7.59 -19.82 -0.48
N GLN A 190 -6.77 -18.88 -0.96
CA GLN A 190 -6.14 -17.83 -0.15
C GLN A 190 -7.08 -16.66 0.18
N ALA A 191 -8.30 -16.66 -0.35
CA ALA A 191 -9.28 -15.61 -0.07
C ALA A 191 -9.59 -15.52 1.44
N PRO A 192 -9.59 -14.31 2.05
CA PRO A 192 -9.91 -14.15 3.46
C PRO A 192 -11.33 -14.64 3.76
N VAL A 193 -11.45 -15.71 4.56
CA VAL A 193 -12.75 -16.26 4.99
C VAL A 193 -13.29 -15.40 6.14
N LEU A 194 -13.99 -14.32 5.78
CA LEU A 194 -14.61 -13.37 6.70
C LEU A 194 -16.14 -13.46 6.60
N ALA A 195 -16.83 -13.31 7.75
CA ALA A 195 -18.28 -13.28 7.76
C ALA A 195 -18.82 -12.02 7.03
N PRO A 196 -20.00 -12.06 6.39
CA PRO A 196 -20.52 -10.92 5.62
C PRO A 196 -20.61 -9.61 6.43
N TRP A 197 -20.94 -9.69 7.72
CA TRP A 197 -21.01 -8.51 8.60
C TRP A 197 -19.63 -7.87 8.84
N MET A 198 -18.55 -8.65 8.81
CA MET A 198 -17.18 -8.15 8.99
C MET A 198 -16.77 -7.29 7.80
N TRP A 199 -17.18 -7.67 6.58
CA TRP A 199 -16.96 -6.87 5.38
C TRP A 199 -17.69 -5.53 5.44
N ILE A 200 -18.94 -5.52 5.93
CA ILE A 200 -19.70 -4.28 6.15
C ILE A 200 -18.99 -3.39 7.17
N ALA A 201 -18.53 -3.95 8.30
CA ALA A 201 -17.80 -3.19 9.31
C ALA A 201 -16.48 -2.61 8.78
N ILE A 202 -15.72 -3.36 7.99
CA ILE A 202 -14.50 -2.87 7.32
C ILE A 202 -14.85 -1.72 6.36
N GLY A 203 -15.88 -1.88 5.53
CA GLY A 203 -16.34 -0.83 4.62
C GLY A 203 -16.74 0.46 5.35
N LEU A 204 -17.49 0.33 6.46
CA LEU A 204 -17.84 1.46 7.31
C LEU A 204 -16.62 2.11 7.94
N ALA A 205 -15.63 1.33 8.40
CA ALA A 205 -14.38 1.84 8.95
C ALA A 205 -13.56 2.62 7.91
N ILE A 206 -13.50 2.13 6.67
CA ILE A 206 -12.86 2.84 5.55
C ILE A 206 -13.55 4.18 5.29
N VAL A 207 -14.87 4.17 5.15
CA VAL A 207 -15.65 5.40 4.91
C VAL A 207 -15.45 6.40 6.05
N ALA A 208 -15.61 5.96 7.30
CA ALA A 208 -15.40 6.77 8.49
C ALA A 208 -13.98 7.34 8.54
N GLY A 209 -12.96 6.53 8.24
CA GLY A 209 -11.57 6.94 8.19
C GLY A 209 -11.29 7.99 7.11
N ILE A 210 -11.87 7.85 5.91
CA ILE A 210 -11.74 8.84 4.83
C ILE A 210 -12.35 10.19 5.25
N PHE A 211 -13.56 10.19 5.82
CA PHE A 211 -14.20 11.42 6.31
C PHE A 211 -13.43 12.06 7.45
N ALA A 212 -12.95 11.26 8.41
CA ALA A 212 -12.11 11.74 9.51
C ALA A 212 -10.79 12.34 8.99
N GLY A 213 -10.13 11.67 8.04
CA GLY A 213 -8.90 12.14 7.41
C GLY A 213 -9.09 13.44 6.62
N GLU A 214 -10.23 13.62 5.95
CA GLU A 214 -10.56 14.88 5.27
C GLU A 214 -10.76 16.06 6.22
N LYS A 215 -11.41 15.82 7.37
CA LYS A 215 -11.58 16.84 8.41
C LYS A 215 -10.25 17.16 9.09
N LEU A 216 -9.47 16.13 9.42
CA LEU A 216 -8.19 16.27 10.14
C LEU A 216 -7.09 16.85 9.25
N GLY A 217 -7.10 16.54 7.95
CA GLY A 217 -6.17 17.09 6.97
C GLY A 217 -6.24 18.61 6.80
N ARG A 218 -7.30 19.27 7.30
CA ARG A 218 -7.37 20.74 7.38
C ARG A 218 -6.50 21.33 8.50
N PHE A 219 -6.16 20.53 9.51
CA PHE A 219 -5.40 20.94 10.68
C PHE A 219 -3.96 20.40 10.69
N VAL A 220 -3.71 19.29 10.00
CA VAL A 220 -2.40 18.63 9.96
C VAL A 220 -1.63 19.05 8.72
N ARG A 221 -0.39 19.48 8.89
CA ARG A 221 0.52 19.76 7.76
C ARG A 221 0.90 18.44 7.07
N ASP A 222 0.88 18.43 5.74
CA ASP A 222 1.22 17.26 4.89
C ASP A 222 2.54 16.57 5.31
N HIS A 223 3.54 17.35 5.72
CA HIS A 223 4.84 16.85 6.15
C HIS A 223 4.76 15.99 7.43
N GLN A 224 3.98 16.43 8.43
CA GLN A 224 3.83 15.72 9.71
C GLN A 224 3.10 14.40 9.51
N ALA A 225 2.03 14.40 8.70
CA ALA A 225 1.30 13.20 8.37
C ALA A 225 2.18 12.16 7.66
N ARG A 226 2.98 12.61 6.69
CA ARG A 226 3.94 11.75 5.99
C ARG A 226 4.97 11.15 6.95
N LEU A 227 5.55 11.95 7.86
CA LEU A 227 6.52 11.47 8.83
C LEU A 227 5.90 10.42 9.76
N PHE A 228 4.70 10.66 10.27
CA PHE A 228 3.99 9.73 11.15
C PHE A 228 3.71 8.39 10.46
N VAL A 229 3.24 8.44 9.21
CA VAL A 229 3.04 7.25 8.37
C VAL A 229 4.35 6.47 8.21
N LEU A 230 5.44 7.18 7.93
CA LEU A 230 6.74 6.59 7.68
C LEU A 230 7.31 5.90 8.92
N VAL A 231 7.17 6.51 10.10
CA VAL A 231 7.61 5.93 11.38
C VAL A 231 6.83 4.66 11.70
N ILE A 232 5.50 4.69 11.61
CA ILE A 232 4.68 3.50 11.89
C ILE A 232 4.98 2.38 10.90
N ALA A 233 5.16 2.73 9.62
CA ALA A 233 5.53 1.77 8.59
C ALA A 233 6.88 1.12 8.88
N PHE A 234 7.88 1.88 9.33
CA PHE A 234 9.18 1.34 9.73
C PHE A 234 9.07 0.36 10.90
N VAL A 235 8.31 0.74 11.94
CA VAL A 235 8.08 -0.13 13.10
C VAL A 235 7.36 -1.41 12.68
N GLY A 236 6.28 -1.29 11.91
CA GLY A 236 5.52 -2.44 11.41
C GLY A 236 6.37 -3.36 10.54
N ALA A 237 7.12 -2.80 9.57
CA ALA A 237 8.00 -3.57 8.71
C ALA A 237 9.09 -4.30 9.48
N GLY A 238 9.71 -3.63 10.48
CA GLY A 238 10.68 -4.27 11.38
C GLY A 238 10.07 -5.45 12.14
N LEU A 239 8.86 -5.29 12.69
CA LEU A 239 8.14 -6.37 13.38
C LEU A 239 7.81 -7.54 12.43
N ALA A 240 7.41 -7.25 11.19
CA ALA A 240 7.12 -8.29 10.19
C ALA A 240 8.39 -9.08 9.80
N VAL A 241 9.55 -8.41 9.68
CA VAL A 241 10.83 -9.09 9.43
C VAL A 241 11.22 -9.97 10.62
N VAL A 242 11.15 -9.44 11.84
CA VAL A 242 11.49 -10.20 13.06
C VAL A 242 10.60 -11.44 13.16
N LYS A 243 9.28 -11.29 12.96
CA LYS A 243 8.35 -12.42 12.95
C LYS A 243 8.72 -13.45 11.87
N GLY A 244 8.98 -13.00 10.64
CA GLY A 244 9.35 -13.91 9.55
C GLY A 244 10.67 -14.66 9.82
N LEU A 245 11.63 -14.02 10.48
CA LEU A 245 12.88 -14.67 10.91
C LEU A 245 12.66 -15.67 12.04
N VAL A 246 11.80 -15.35 13.02
CA VAL A 246 11.42 -16.27 14.09
C VAL A 246 10.72 -17.51 13.50
N ASP A 247 9.74 -17.30 12.61
CA ASP A 247 9.02 -18.39 11.93
C ASP A 247 9.96 -19.25 11.04
N LEU A 248 11.09 -18.70 10.57
CA LEU A 248 12.13 -19.46 9.85
C LEU A 248 13.07 -20.23 10.77
N LEU A 249 13.25 -19.77 12.01
CA LEU A 249 14.20 -20.33 12.97
C LEU A 249 13.56 -21.35 13.94
N GLY A 250 12.22 -21.41 14.03
CA GLY A 250 11.48 -22.42 14.78
C GLY A 250 10.32 -21.86 15.60
#